data_AF-A0A915U8A3-F1
#
_entry.id   AF-A0A915U8A3-F1
#
_cell.length_a   1.000
_cell.length_b   1.000
_cell.length_c   1.000
_cell.angle_alpha   90.00
_cell.angle_beta   90.00
_cell.angle_gamma   90.00
#
_symmetry.space_group_name_H-M   'P 1'
#
loop_
_entity.id
_entity.type
_entity.pdbx_description
1 polymer ?
#
loop_
_entity_poly.entity_id
_entity_poly.type
_entity_poly.pdbx_seq_one_letter_code
_entity_poly.pdbx_strand_id
1 'polypeptide(L)'
;MKKKTPIVRTEPLPAARLDALHDAGKDLSAHMDLSTATRPGREVQRVNVDFPVDLLREIDQEARRLGVTRQAFIKVRLADALVKVGQ
;
A
#
# COMPACT_ATOMS: atom_id res chain seq x y z
N MET A 1 -14.09 24.58 -2.78
CA MET A 1 -15.38 23.94 -2.41
C MET A 1 -15.19 22.43 -2.35
N LYS A 2 -15.24 21.81 -1.17
CA LYS A 2 -15.21 20.34 -1.04
C LYS A 2 -16.63 19.82 -1.31
N LYS A 3 -16.86 19.13 -2.43
CA LYS A 3 -18.15 18.48 -2.72
C LYS A 3 -18.35 17.36 -1.70
N LYS A 4 -19.41 17.42 -0.89
CA LYS A 4 -19.76 16.33 0.04
C LYS A 4 -20.28 15.15 -0.79
N THR A 5 -19.58 14.03 -0.75
CA THR A 5 -20.02 12.76 -1.36
C THR A 5 -21.32 12.31 -0.68
N PRO A 6 -22.35 11.87 -1.43
CA PRO A 6 -23.57 11.36 -0.83
C PRO A 6 -23.28 10.12 0.00
N ILE A 7 -23.79 10.09 1.24
CA ILE A 7 -23.63 8.95 2.16
C ILE A 7 -24.48 7.81 1.58
N VAL A 8 -23.83 6.76 1.05
CA VAL A 8 -24.54 5.55 0.59
C VAL A 8 -25.04 4.84 1.84
N ARG A 9 -26.36 4.75 2.02
CA ARG A 9 -26.97 4.02 3.14
C ARG A 9 -26.80 2.52 2.87
N THR A 10 -25.89 1.87 3.58
CA THR A 10 -25.78 0.39 3.61
C THR A 10 -26.79 -0.19 4.59
N GLU A 11 -27.41 -1.32 4.24
CA GLU A 11 -28.28 -2.05 5.16
C GLU A 11 -27.45 -2.73 6.27
N PRO A 12 -27.71 -2.45 7.56
CA PRO A 12 -26.96 -3.05 8.65
C PRO A 12 -27.21 -4.55 8.72
N LEU A 13 -26.12 -5.33 8.70
CA LEU A 13 -26.13 -6.79 8.74
C LEU A 13 -25.48 -7.29 10.04
N PRO A 14 -26.09 -8.24 10.78
CA PRO A 14 -25.45 -8.86 11.94
C PRO A 14 -24.16 -9.58 11.55
N ALA A 15 -23.13 -9.52 12.40
CA ALA A 15 -21.81 -10.10 12.13
C ALA A 15 -21.87 -11.57 11.69
N ALA A 16 -22.61 -12.41 12.43
CA ALA A 16 -22.76 -13.83 12.10
C ALA A 16 -23.35 -14.10 10.70
N ARG A 17 -24.19 -13.18 10.19
CA ARG A 17 -24.79 -13.30 8.86
C ARG A 17 -23.85 -12.77 7.77
N LEU A 18 -23.03 -11.76 8.09
CA LEU A 18 -21.96 -11.28 7.23
C LEU A 18 -20.92 -12.38 7.00
N ASP A 19 -20.48 -13.04 8.07
CA ASP A 19 -19.52 -14.14 8.00
C ASP A 19 -20.04 -15.30 7.14
N ALA A 20 -21.30 -15.72 7.35
CA ALA A 20 -21.91 -16.77 6.54
C ALA A 20 -22.02 -16.41 5.05
N LEU A 21 -22.28 -15.15 4.71
CA LEU A 21 -22.33 -14.70 3.31
C LEU A 21 -20.93 -14.63 2.69
N HIS A 22 -19.93 -14.19 3.46
CA HIS A 22 -18.53 -14.19 3.06
C HIS A 22 -18.05 -15.62 2.75
N ASP A 23 -18.30 -16.56 3.66
CA ASP A 23 -17.88 -17.96 3.51
C ASP A 23 -18.61 -18.66 2.36
N ALA A 24 -19.84 -18.26 2.06
CA ALA A 24 -20.60 -18.72 0.90
C ALA A 24 -20.16 -18.06 -0.43
N GLY A 25 -19.15 -17.20 -0.43
CA GLY A 25 -18.64 -16.50 -1.60
C GLY A 25 -19.65 -15.54 -2.24
N LYS A 26 -20.59 -15.01 -1.44
CA LYS A 26 -21.61 -14.06 -1.93
C LYS A 26 -21.04 -12.64 -2.01
N ASP A 27 -21.61 -11.84 -2.92
CA ASP A 27 -21.24 -10.43 -3.04
C ASP A 27 -21.73 -9.64 -1.80
N LEU A 28 -20.80 -8.95 -1.15
CA LEU A 28 -21.05 -8.15 0.05
C LEU A 28 -21.09 -6.64 -0.26
N SER A 29 -20.92 -6.23 -1.51
CA SER A 29 -20.76 -4.82 -1.90
C SER A 29 -21.92 -3.93 -1.45
N ALA A 30 -23.15 -4.47 -1.38
CA ALA A 30 -24.34 -3.76 -0.90
C ALA A 30 -24.32 -3.45 0.61
N HIS A 31 -23.47 -4.15 1.38
CA HIS A 31 -23.31 -4.01 2.83
C HIS A 31 -22.01 -3.28 3.21
N MET A 32 -21.20 -2.85 2.23
CA MET A 32 -19.93 -2.16 2.45
C MET A 32 -20.01 -0.70 2.01
N ASP A 33 -19.63 0.22 2.89
CA ASP A 33 -19.47 1.62 2.50
C ASP A 33 -18.11 1.83 1.82
N LEU A 34 -18.11 1.74 0.49
CA LEU A 34 -16.91 1.94 -0.31
C LEU A 34 -16.53 3.43 -0.46
N SER A 35 -17.37 4.37 -0.01
CA SER A 35 -17.08 5.80 -0.13
C SER A 35 -15.88 6.23 0.72
N THR A 36 -15.58 5.46 1.77
CA THR A 36 -14.44 5.66 2.67
C THR A 36 -13.33 4.61 2.47
N ALA A 37 -13.46 3.74 1.48
CA ALA A 37 -12.47 2.70 1.22
C ALA A 37 -11.12 3.34 0.85
N THR A 38 -10.13 3.12 1.69
CA THR A 38 -8.75 3.53 1.45
C THR A 38 -7.88 2.29 1.24
N ARG A 39 -6.73 2.45 0.58
CA ARG A 39 -5.69 1.42 0.53
C ARG A 39 -4.51 1.91 1.39
N PRO A 40 -4.50 1.58 2.69
CA PRO A 40 -3.39 1.95 3.58
C PRO A 40 -2.04 1.53 2.96
N GLY A 41 -1.02 2.39 3.09
CA GLY A 41 0.32 2.13 2.54
C GLY A 41 0.47 2.37 1.03
N ARG A 42 -0.55 2.91 0.35
CA ARG A 42 -0.48 3.31 -1.06
C ARG A 42 -0.20 4.81 -1.28
N GLU A 43 -0.18 5.59 -0.21
CA GLU A 43 0.25 6.98 -0.25
C GLU A 43 1.75 7.05 -0.59
N VAL A 44 2.08 7.70 -1.70
CA VAL A 44 3.46 7.88 -2.16
C VAL A 44 3.88 9.31 -1.88
N GLN A 45 4.80 9.49 -0.94
CA GLN A 45 5.48 10.76 -0.71
C GLN A 45 6.79 10.79 -1.50
N ARG A 46 6.99 11.82 -2.33
CA ARG A 46 8.27 12.04 -3.01
C ARG A 46 9.27 12.66 -2.03
N VAL A 47 10.48 12.12 -2.03
CA VAL A 47 11.61 12.58 -1.22
C VAL A 47 12.80 12.75 -2.15
N ASN A 48 13.53 13.86 -2.04
CA ASN A 48 14.77 14.10 -2.75
C ASN A 48 15.94 13.85 -1.80
N VAL A 49 16.96 13.14 -2.27
CA VAL A 49 18.16 12.78 -1.50
C VAL A 49 19.36 12.92 -2.41
N ASP A 50 20.38 13.62 -1.94
CA ASP A 50 21.67 13.74 -2.62
C ASP A 50 22.62 12.62 -2.16
N PHE A 51 23.33 12.01 -3.11
CA PHE A 51 24.32 10.96 -2.85
C PHE A 51 25.68 11.38 -3.40
N PRO A 52 26.79 11.03 -2.71
CA PRO A 52 28.11 11.10 -3.30
C PRO A 52 28.18 10.30 -4.60
N VAL A 53 28.93 10.81 -5.59
CA VAL A 53 29.01 10.20 -6.93
C VAL A 53 29.51 8.77 -6.87
N ASP A 54 30.49 8.48 -6.02
CA ASP A 54 31.07 7.13 -5.92
C ASP A 54 30.08 6.13 -5.33
N LEU A 55 29.33 6.53 -4.30
CA LEU A 55 28.26 5.70 -3.74
C LEU A 55 27.15 5.44 -4.78
N LEU A 56 26.79 6.44 -5.58
CA LEU A 56 25.79 6.27 -6.63
C LEU A 56 26.22 5.24 -7.68
N ARG A 57 27.52 5.21 -8.02
CA ARG A 57 28.09 4.22 -8.95
C ARG A 57 28.00 2.80 -8.40
N GLU A 58 28.31 2.61 -7.12
CA GLU A 58 28.18 1.30 -6.45
C GLU A 58 26.72 0.83 -6.44
N ILE A 59 25.78 1.72 -6.12
CA ILE A 59 24.33 1.44 -6.17
C ILE A 59 23.91 1.01 -7.59
N ASP A 60 24.37 1.72 -8.62
CA ASP A 60 24.05 1.40 -10.01
C ASP A 60 24.60 0.04 -10.45
N GLN A 61 25.80 -0.31 -10.01
CA GLN A 61 26.42 -1.60 -10.31
C GLN A 61 25.60 -2.74 -9.71
N GLU A 62 25.18 -2.61 -8.45
CA GLU A 62 24.36 -3.61 -7.78
C GLU A 62 22.95 -3.71 -8.37
N ALA A 63 22.33 -2.56 -8.70
CA ALA A 63 21.03 -2.54 -9.37
C ALA A 63 21.09 -3.26 -10.72
N ARG A 64 22.14 -3.03 -11.52
CA ARG A 64 22.37 -3.74 -12.80
C ARG A 64 22.59 -5.23 -12.59
N ARG A 65 23.41 -5.62 -11.60
CA ARG A 65 23.68 -7.03 -11.28
C ARG A 65 22.40 -7.80 -10.94
N LEU A 66 21.44 -7.13 -10.29
CA LEU A 66 20.14 -7.70 -9.93
C LEU A 66 19.07 -7.50 -11.01
N GLY A 67 19.38 -6.80 -12.11
CA GLY A 67 18.42 -6.54 -13.19
C GLY A 67 17.25 -5.63 -12.79
N VAL A 68 17.46 -4.75 -11.80
CA VAL A 68 16.42 -3.84 -11.28
C VAL A 68 16.81 -2.37 -11.50
N THR A 69 15.84 -1.48 -11.38
CA THR A 69 16.12 -0.03 -11.41
C THR A 69 16.81 0.41 -10.12
N ARG A 70 17.58 1.50 -10.20
CA ARG A 70 18.21 2.13 -9.03
C ARG A 70 17.22 2.36 -7.88
N GLN A 71 16.04 2.91 -8.18
CA GLN A 71 15.00 3.16 -7.17
C GLN A 71 14.48 1.86 -6.55
N ALA A 72 14.28 0.81 -7.33
CA ALA A 72 13.86 -0.49 -6.82
C ALA A 72 14.93 -1.11 -5.90
N PHE A 73 16.21 -1.03 -6.30
CA PHE A 73 17.32 -1.46 -5.47
C PHE A 73 17.37 -0.70 -4.14
N ILE A 74 17.35 0.64 -4.17
CA ILE A 74 17.34 1.49 -2.98
C ILE A 74 16.16 1.12 -2.06
N LYS A 75 14.97 0.92 -2.64
CA LYS A 75 13.76 0.56 -1.89
C LYS A 75 13.91 -0.78 -1.16
N VAL A 76 14.41 -1.81 -1.84
CA VAL A 76 14.60 -3.15 -1.24
C VAL A 76 15.65 -3.08 -0.13
N ARG A 77 16.79 -2.45 -0.37
CA ARG A 77 17.86 -2.32 0.63
C ARG A 77 17.42 -1.52 1.87
N LEU A 78 16.63 -0.46 1.68
CA LEU A 78 16.00 0.26 2.79
C LEU A 78 15.01 -0.62 3.56
N ALA A 79 14.18 -1.40 2.86
CA ALA A 79 13.25 -2.31 3.50
C ALA A 79 13.99 -3.37 4.35
N ASP A 80 15.07 -3.95 3.83
CA ASP A 80 15.92 -4.91 4.54
C ASP A 80 16.55 -4.30 5.80
N ALA A 81 17.03 -3.05 5.70
CA ALA A 81 17.64 -2.34 6.82
C ALA A 81 16.62 -1.87 7.88
N LEU A 82 15.39 -1.57 7.45
CA LEU A 82 14.31 -1.09 8.30
C LEU A 82 13.37 -2.19 8.77
N VAL A 83 13.67 -3.48 8.52
CA VAL A 83 12.95 -4.60 9.13
C VAL A 83 13.06 -4.45 10.64
N LYS A 84 12.01 -3.87 11.23
CA LYS A 84 11.85 -3.76 12.66
C LYS A 84 11.68 -5.18 13.21
N VAL A 85 12.62 -5.58 14.06
CA VAL A 85 12.37 -6.57 15.11
C VAL A 85 11.03 -6.20 15.76
N GLY A 86 10.11 -7.16 15.82
CA GLY A 86 8.67 -6.96 16.05
C GLY A 86 8.27 -5.79 16.96
N GLN A 87 7.31 -5.00 16.49
CA GLN A 87 6.43 -4.18 17.33
C GLN A 87 5.07 -4.85 17.41
#